data_AF-A0A539CXY8-F1
#
_entry.id   AF-A0A539CXY8-F1
#
_cell.length_a   1.000
_cell.length_b   1.000
_cell.length_c   1.000
_cell.angle_alpha   90.00
_cell.angle_beta   90.00
_cell.angle_gamma   90.00
#
_symmetry.space_group_name_H-M   'P 1'
#
loop_
_entity.id
_entity.type
_entity.pdbx_description
1 polymer ?
#
loop_
_entity_poly.entity_id
_entity_poly.type
_entity_poly.pdbx_seq_one_letter_code
_entity_poly.pdbx_strand_id
1 'polypeptide(L)'
;MRGLRSYPVFNEWFRPAKFGLAMMSANLLVGDRVPALIGVANAPGKDEIMREQMNVFKAALPHIDRAVRIHREDRLENLQRSVLLVDGAARVLFANAAARRRLGSRGGLVIKAGSLHSIGDSDGIRGLIASCMRKGQTSNGHGGRISIRHGPRRSPLRVTVTSLRSRGTVAELP
;
A
#
# COMPACT_ATOMS: atom_id res chain seq x y z
N MET A 1 -16.49 32.88 13.57
CA MET A 1 -15.59 31.77 13.19
C MET A 1 -14.47 31.68 14.21
N ARG A 2 -14.25 30.52 14.85
CA ARG A 2 -13.08 30.30 15.73
C ARG A 2 -11.85 30.12 14.85
N GLY A 3 -10.81 30.93 15.03
CA GLY A 3 -9.56 30.84 14.26
C GLY A 3 -8.69 29.65 14.69
N LEU A 4 -7.82 29.16 13.81
CA LEU A 4 -6.94 27.99 14.06
C LEU A 4 -6.16 28.03 15.38
N ARG A 5 -5.85 29.24 15.89
CA ARG A 5 -5.15 29.45 17.17
C ARG A 5 -5.92 28.93 18.40
N SER A 6 -7.23 28.70 18.29
CA SER A 6 -8.02 28.11 19.37
C SER A 6 -8.00 26.58 19.39
N TYR A 7 -7.39 25.92 18.40
CA TYR A 7 -7.32 24.46 18.36
C TYR A 7 -6.15 23.95 19.20
N PRO A 8 -6.39 23.01 20.14
CA PRO A 8 -5.33 22.41 20.96
C PRO A 8 -4.18 21.83 20.13
N VAL A 9 -4.51 21.16 19.01
CA VAL A 9 -3.51 20.58 18.12
C VAL A 9 -2.53 21.62 17.56
N PHE A 10 -2.98 22.85 17.27
CA PHE A 10 -2.10 23.90 16.79
C PHE A 10 -1.12 24.35 17.88
N ASN A 11 -1.63 24.55 19.09
CA ASN A 11 -0.81 25.05 20.20
C ASN A 11 0.15 24.00 20.75
N GLU A 12 -0.24 22.73 20.73
CA GLU A 12 0.55 21.62 21.27
C GLU A 12 1.57 21.07 20.26
N TRP A 13 1.26 21.08 18.96
CA TRP A 13 2.09 20.41 17.94
C TRP A 13 2.67 21.37 16.91
N PHE A 14 1.84 22.20 16.30
CA PHE A 14 2.29 23.03 15.17
C PHE A 14 3.11 24.25 15.61
N ARG A 15 2.67 24.93 16.67
CA ARG A 15 3.35 26.11 17.20
C ARG A 15 4.75 25.81 17.76
N PRO A 16 4.98 24.73 18.55
CA PRO A 16 6.34 24.37 18.99
C PRO A 16 7.26 23.98 17.84
N ALA A 17 6.70 23.36 16.79
CA ALA A 17 7.43 23.03 15.57
C ALA A 17 7.65 24.24 14.62
N LYS A 18 7.29 25.46 15.07
CA LYS A 18 7.43 26.72 14.32
C LYS A 18 6.70 26.72 12.98
N PHE A 19 5.57 26.03 12.88
CA PHE A 19 4.69 26.15 11.73
C PHE A 19 3.80 27.41 11.85
N GLY A 20 3.74 28.19 10.77
CA GLY A 20 2.80 29.30 10.62
C GLY A 20 1.37 28.82 10.34
N LEU A 21 0.42 29.75 10.36
CA LEU A 21 -0.99 29.45 10.11
C LEU A 21 -1.30 29.18 8.64
N ALA A 22 -0.51 29.77 7.74
CA ALA A 22 -0.58 29.51 6.31
C ALA A 22 0.03 28.14 6.00
N MET A 23 -0.83 27.17 5.70
CA MET A 23 -0.47 25.82 5.34
C MET A 23 -1.23 25.36 4.09
N MET A 24 -0.54 24.65 3.22
CA MET A 24 -1.13 23.82 2.18
C MET A 24 -0.77 22.38 2.46
N SER A 25 -1.69 21.46 2.22
CA SER A 25 -1.40 20.05 2.31
C SER A 25 -2.12 19.26 1.24
N ALA A 26 -1.55 18.11 0.92
CA ALA A 26 -2.15 17.13 0.03
C ALA A 26 -2.00 15.75 0.66
N ASN A 27 -3.01 14.93 0.44
CA ASN A 27 -2.95 13.51 0.75
C ASN A 27 -2.27 12.79 -0.40
N LEU A 28 -1.11 12.19 -0.13
CA LEU A 28 -0.49 11.24 -1.05
C LEU A 28 -1.13 9.87 -0.81
N LEU A 29 -1.72 9.30 -1.85
CA LEU A 29 -2.32 7.97 -1.78
C LEU A 29 -1.23 6.90 -1.78
N VAL A 30 -0.69 6.58 -0.60
CA VAL A 30 0.27 5.48 -0.43
C VAL A 30 -0.50 4.17 -0.29
N GLY A 31 -1.03 3.67 -1.40
CA GLY A 31 -1.98 2.55 -1.39
C GLY A 31 -3.28 2.89 -0.67
N ASP A 32 -3.96 1.88 -0.11
CA ASP A 32 -5.38 1.99 0.23
C ASP A 32 -5.67 2.39 1.70
N ARG A 33 -4.67 2.70 2.55
CA ARG A 33 -4.91 2.74 4.01
C ARG A 33 -4.32 3.89 4.82
N VAL A 34 -3.28 4.58 4.37
CA VAL A 34 -2.79 5.76 5.09
C VAL A 34 -2.40 6.80 4.05
N PRO A 35 -3.18 7.89 3.89
CA PRO A 35 -2.68 9.01 3.15
C PRO A 35 -1.43 9.51 3.88
N ALA A 36 -0.28 9.48 3.20
CA ALA A 36 0.85 10.23 3.70
C ALA A 36 0.52 11.69 3.45
N LEU A 37 0.44 12.49 4.50
CA LEU A 37 0.22 13.92 4.35
C LEU A 37 1.55 14.56 3.92
N ILE A 38 1.54 15.23 2.78
CA ILE A 38 2.58 16.21 2.47
C ILE A 38 2.02 17.59 2.75
N GLY A 39 2.70 18.34 3.62
CA GLY A 39 2.32 19.68 4.00
C GLY A 39 3.48 20.64 3.78
N VAL A 40 3.16 21.83 3.30
CA VAL A 40 4.07 22.98 3.30
C VAL A 40 3.40 24.07 4.11
N ALA A 41 4.12 24.62 5.07
CA ALA A 41 3.64 25.73 5.87
C ALA A 41 4.70 26.83 5.88
N ASN A 42 4.21 28.07 5.88
CA ASN A 42 5.07 29.23 5.98
C ASN A 42 5.63 29.38 7.40
N ALA A 43 6.68 30.18 7.53
CA ALA A 43 7.18 30.59 8.83
C ALA A 43 6.12 31.40 9.61
N PRO A 44 6.17 31.41 10.96
CA PRO A 44 5.26 32.21 11.77
C PRO A 44 5.31 33.69 11.38
N GLY A 45 4.15 34.34 11.26
CA GLY A 45 4.02 35.74 10.83
C GLY A 45 3.91 35.93 9.32
N LYS A 46 4.09 34.87 8.52
CA LYS A 46 3.75 34.84 7.08
C LYS A 46 2.45 34.08 6.89
N ASP A 47 1.36 34.70 7.33
CA ASP A 47 0.05 34.05 7.51
C ASP A 47 -0.79 33.92 6.21
N GLU A 48 -0.18 34.19 5.04
CA GLU A 48 -0.82 34.04 3.72
C GLU A 48 -0.05 33.07 2.81
N ILE A 49 -0.78 32.23 2.09
CA ILE A 49 -0.24 31.42 0.99
C ILE A 49 -0.36 32.22 -0.31
N MET A 50 0.77 32.51 -0.95
CA MET A 50 0.78 33.20 -2.23
C MET A 50 0.32 32.28 -3.37
N ARG A 51 -0.30 32.86 -4.40
CA ARG A 51 -0.74 32.14 -5.60
C ARG A 51 0.41 31.38 -6.29
N GLU A 52 1.60 31.98 -6.31
CA GLU A 52 2.80 31.35 -6.85
C GLU A 52 3.20 30.10 -6.06
N GLN A 53 3.20 30.16 -4.72
CA GLN A 53 3.47 29.01 -3.85
C GLN A 53 2.46 27.87 -4.10
N MET A 54 1.18 28.22 -4.23
CA MET A 54 0.12 27.25 -4.55
C MET A 54 0.34 26.60 -5.92
N ASN A 55 0.73 27.37 -6.94
CA ASN A 55 0.98 26.85 -8.28
C ASN A 55 2.18 25.90 -8.30
N VAL A 56 3.27 26.26 -7.62
CA VAL A 56 4.47 25.41 -7.50
C VAL A 56 4.12 24.11 -6.75
N PHE A 57 3.40 24.21 -5.63
CA PHE A 57 2.97 23.04 -4.86
C PHE A 57 2.12 22.10 -5.72
N LYS A 58 1.10 22.62 -6.41
CA LYS A 58 0.25 21.84 -7.33
C LYS A 58 1.05 21.18 -8.46
N ALA A 59 2.00 21.91 -9.06
CA ALA A 59 2.84 21.39 -10.13
C ALA A 59 3.76 20.25 -9.64
N ALA A 60 4.20 20.28 -8.38
CA ALA A 60 5.07 19.25 -7.81
C ALA A 60 4.33 17.95 -7.43
N LEU A 61 3.04 18.02 -7.07
CA LEU A 61 2.28 16.87 -6.56
C LEU A 61 2.34 15.62 -7.47
N PRO A 62 2.14 15.70 -8.80
CA PRO A 62 2.22 14.52 -9.67
C PRO A 62 3.60 13.86 -9.67
N HIS A 63 4.67 14.64 -9.53
CA HIS A 63 6.04 14.12 -9.49
C HIS A 63 6.33 13.41 -8.16
N ILE A 64 5.84 13.97 -7.06
CA ILE A 64 5.98 13.38 -5.73
C ILE A 64 5.19 12.07 -5.64
N ASP A 65 3.95 12.04 -6.13
CA ASP A 65 3.13 10.82 -6.20
C ASP A 65 3.85 9.71 -6.99
N ARG A 66 4.37 10.04 -8.18
CA ARG A 66 5.14 9.11 -9.00
C ARG A 66 6.39 8.60 -8.27
N ALA A 67 7.14 9.47 -7.61
CA ALA A 67 8.34 9.09 -6.87
C ALA A 67 8.03 8.12 -5.72
N VAL A 68 6.95 8.37 -4.97
CA VAL A 68 6.51 7.49 -3.89
C VAL A 68 6.08 6.12 -4.43
N ARG A 69 5.39 6.07 -5.58
CA ARG A 69 5.03 4.82 -6.25
C ARG A 69 6.26 4.02 -6.66
N ILE A 70 7.20 4.66 -7.35
CA ILE A 70 8.46 4.03 -7.79
C ILE A 70 9.25 3.51 -6.59
N HIS A 71 9.41 4.33 -5.56
CA HIS A 71 10.15 3.94 -4.36
C HIS A 71 9.53 2.72 -3.66
N ARG A 72 8.20 2.63 -3.65
CA ARG A 72 7.50 1.46 -3.09
C ARG A 72 7.71 0.20 -3.94
N GLU A 73 7.61 0.32 -5.26
CA GLU A 73 7.84 -0.80 -6.19
C GLU A 73 9.27 -1.31 -6.07
N ASP A 74 10.27 -0.42 -6.03
CA ASP A 74 11.67 -0.77 -5.84
C ASP A 74 11.91 -1.48 -4.49
N ARG A 75 11.26 -1.00 -3.42
CA ARG A 75 11.31 -1.68 -2.12
C ARG A 75 10.73 -3.08 -2.15
N LEU A 76 9.62 -3.31 -2.89
CA LEU A 76 9.02 -4.65 -3.03
C LEU A 76 9.88 -5.56 -3.90
N GLU A 77 10.44 -5.02 -4.98
CA GLU A 77 11.28 -5.71 -5.94
C GLU A 77 12.54 -6.30 -5.28
N ASN A 78 13.15 -5.53 -4.38
CA ASN A 78 14.40 -5.89 -3.69
C ASN A 78 14.21 -6.69 -2.38
N LEU A 79 12.98 -7.08 -2.02
CA LEU A 79 12.77 -7.92 -0.84
C LEU A 79 13.39 -9.31 -1.01
N GLN A 80 14.09 -9.78 0.03
CA GLN A 80 14.59 -11.16 0.11
C GLN A 80 13.45 -12.20 0.22
N ARG A 81 12.25 -11.77 0.62
CA ARG A 81 11.05 -12.62 0.67
C ARG A 81 10.32 -12.56 -0.67
N SER A 82 9.81 -13.69 -1.13
CA SER A 82 8.97 -13.78 -2.33
C SER A 82 7.62 -13.11 -2.11
N VAL A 83 7.28 -12.14 -2.96
CA VAL A 83 6.01 -11.42 -2.95
C VAL A 83 5.35 -11.56 -4.32
N LEU A 84 4.05 -11.89 -4.30
CA LEU A 84 3.18 -12.01 -5.48
C LEU A 84 1.94 -11.16 -5.25
N LEU A 85 1.54 -10.39 -6.25
CA LEU A 85 0.21 -9.79 -6.33
C LEU A 85 -0.60 -10.58 -7.34
N VAL A 86 -1.81 -10.96 -6.97
CA VAL A 86 -2.73 -11.71 -7.81
C VAL A 86 -4.12 -11.08 -7.81
N ASP A 87 -4.87 -11.27 -8.89
CA ASP A 87 -6.30 -10.93 -8.92
C ASP A 87 -7.18 -12.04 -8.29
N GLY A 88 -8.49 -11.82 -8.26
CA GLY A 88 -9.45 -12.79 -7.71
C GLY A 88 -9.51 -14.13 -8.46
N ALA A 89 -9.00 -14.20 -9.68
CA ALA A 89 -8.87 -15.43 -10.47
C ALA A 89 -7.48 -16.09 -10.32
N ALA A 90 -6.67 -15.61 -9.36
CA ALA A 90 -5.30 -16.01 -9.12
C ALA A 90 -4.33 -15.69 -10.29
N ARG A 91 -4.68 -14.77 -11.19
CA ARG A 91 -3.74 -14.29 -12.21
C ARG A 91 -2.68 -13.43 -11.57
N VAL A 92 -1.41 -13.67 -11.91
CA VAL A 92 -0.29 -12.92 -11.36
C VAL A 92 -0.22 -11.54 -12.03
N LEU A 93 -0.36 -10.48 -11.22
CA LEU A 93 -0.26 -9.08 -11.63
C LEU A 93 1.16 -8.53 -11.38
N PHE A 94 1.83 -9.03 -10.34
CA PHE A 94 3.20 -8.68 -10.00
C PHE A 94 3.90 -9.85 -9.29
N ALA A 95 5.19 -10.00 -9.55
CA ALA A 95 6.06 -10.94 -8.85
C ALA A 95 7.42 -10.29 -8.66
N ASN A 96 7.91 -10.17 -7.43
CA ASN A 96 9.24 -9.58 -7.19
C ASN A 96 10.40 -10.49 -7.60
N ALA A 97 11.64 -9.99 -7.63
CA ALA A 97 12.83 -10.75 -8.02
C ALA A 97 12.94 -12.10 -7.27
N ALA A 98 12.70 -12.11 -5.95
CA ALA A 98 12.73 -13.32 -5.14
C ALA A 98 11.61 -14.32 -5.52
N ALA A 99 10.40 -13.85 -5.83
CA ALA A 99 9.30 -14.69 -6.29
C ALA A 99 9.59 -15.29 -7.67
N ARG A 100 10.10 -14.49 -8.62
CA ARG A 100 10.45 -14.97 -9.97
C ARG A 100 11.50 -16.07 -9.92
N ARG A 101 12.55 -15.92 -9.09
CA ARG A 101 13.54 -16.98 -8.85
C ARG A 101 12.90 -18.25 -8.29
N ARG A 102 12.03 -18.13 -7.29
CA ARG A 102 11.35 -19.30 -6.69
C ARG A 102 10.41 -20.02 -7.66
N LEU A 103 9.69 -19.29 -8.50
CA LEU A 103 8.81 -19.86 -9.51
C LEU A 103 9.58 -20.62 -10.60
N GLY A 104 10.75 -20.11 -11.01
CA GLY A 104 11.65 -20.83 -11.93
C GLY A 104 12.27 -22.10 -11.34
N SER A 105 12.36 -22.21 -10.02
CA SER A 105 13.07 -23.30 -9.31
C SER A 105 12.25 -24.59 -9.12
N ARG A 106 11.06 -24.72 -9.73
CA ARG A 106 10.09 -25.81 -9.48
C ARG A 106 9.72 -25.95 -7.99
N GLY A 107 9.49 -24.81 -7.35
CA GLY A 107 9.39 -24.58 -5.91
C GLY A 107 8.13 -25.07 -5.18
N GLY A 108 7.29 -25.91 -5.80
CA GLY A 108 5.94 -26.24 -5.31
C GLY A 108 4.86 -25.24 -5.75
N LEU A 109 5.24 -24.07 -6.28
CA LEU A 109 4.37 -23.11 -6.96
C LEU A 109 4.80 -22.97 -8.42
N VAL A 110 3.82 -22.86 -9.32
CA VAL A 110 4.03 -22.68 -10.75
C VAL A 110 3.02 -21.68 -11.32
N ILE A 111 3.41 -20.99 -12.38
CA ILE A 111 2.49 -20.20 -13.18
C ILE A 111 2.05 -21.05 -14.38
N LYS A 112 0.75 -21.25 -14.55
CA LYS A 112 0.15 -21.90 -15.73
C LYS A 112 -0.85 -20.93 -16.35
N ALA A 113 -0.70 -20.65 -17.65
CA ALA A 113 -1.55 -19.70 -18.38
C ALA A 113 -1.72 -18.33 -17.65
N GLY A 114 -0.66 -17.83 -17.01
CA GLY A 114 -0.68 -16.57 -16.26
C GLY A 114 -1.28 -16.65 -14.85
N SER A 115 -1.83 -17.79 -14.44
CA SER A 115 -2.40 -18.01 -13.11
C SER A 115 -1.47 -18.79 -12.18
N LEU A 116 -1.56 -18.51 -10.89
CA LEU A 116 -0.78 -19.18 -9.85
C LEU A 116 -1.40 -20.53 -9.47
N HIS A 117 -0.58 -21.59 -9.47
CA HIS A 117 -0.97 -22.93 -9.07
C HIS A 117 0.05 -23.54 -8.10
N SER A 118 -0.43 -24.35 -7.15
CA SER A 118 0.41 -25.26 -6.38
C SER A 118 0.55 -26.61 -7.06
N ILE A 119 1.74 -27.20 -6.94
CA ILE A 119 2.02 -28.57 -7.37
C ILE A 119 1.39 -29.52 -6.34
N GLY A 120 0.45 -30.36 -6.78
CA GLY A 120 -0.19 -31.40 -5.96
C GLY A 120 -1.54 -31.02 -5.33
N ASP A 121 -1.78 -29.74 -5.02
CA ASP A 121 -3.07 -29.25 -4.50
C ASP A 121 -3.31 -27.82 -5.00
N SER A 122 -3.88 -27.68 -6.20
CA SER A 122 -4.14 -26.37 -6.83
C SER A 122 -5.32 -25.62 -6.20
N ASP A 123 -6.21 -26.33 -5.51
CA ASP A 123 -7.48 -25.79 -5.04
C ASP A 123 -7.32 -25.03 -3.72
N GLY A 124 -6.40 -25.46 -2.86
CA GLY A 124 -6.14 -24.78 -1.57
C GLY A 124 -5.74 -23.31 -1.71
N ILE A 125 -4.77 -23.00 -2.59
CA ILE A 125 -4.31 -21.61 -2.76
C ILE A 125 -5.35 -20.74 -3.47
N ARG A 126 -6.05 -21.29 -4.47
CA ARG A 126 -7.12 -20.58 -5.19
C ARG A 126 -8.31 -20.32 -4.29
N GLY A 127 -8.67 -21.26 -3.43
CA GLY A 127 -9.71 -21.08 -2.41
C GLY A 127 -9.38 -19.94 -1.45
N LEU A 128 -8.12 -19.83 -1.00
CA LEU A 128 -7.66 -18.72 -0.15
C LEU A 128 -7.63 -17.37 -0.88
N ILE A 129 -7.29 -17.35 -2.17
CA ILE A 129 -7.35 -16.13 -2.98
C ILE A 129 -8.81 -15.71 -3.20
N ALA A 130 -9.69 -16.66 -3.54
CA ALA A 130 -11.11 -16.39 -3.72
C ALA A 130 -11.81 -15.96 -2.43
N SER A 131 -11.40 -16.47 -1.27
CA SER A 131 -11.95 -16.03 0.02
C SER A 131 -11.66 -14.55 0.27
N CYS A 132 -10.47 -14.05 -0.12
CA CYS A 132 -10.10 -12.63 -0.04
C CYS A 132 -11.04 -11.69 -0.81
N MET A 133 -11.82 -12.21 -1.77
CA MET A 133 -12.75 -11.45 -2.60
C MET A 133 -14.17 -11.38 -2.04
N ARG A 134 -14.52 -12.20 -1.04
CA ARG A 134 -15.88 -12.22 -0.48
C ARG A 134 -16.11 -10.97 0.37
N LYS A 135 -17.00 -10.08 -0.07
CA LYS A 135 -17.50 -8.95 0.73
C LYS A 135 -18.41 -9.50 1.83
N GLY A 136 -17.84 -9.90 2.97
CA GLY A 136 -18.57 -10.39 4.14
C GLY A 136 -17.98 -9.84 5.44
N GLN A 137 -18.82 -9.17 6.22
CA GLN A 137 -18.55 -8.53 7.52
C GLN A 137 -18.11 -9.56 8.58
N THR A 138 -16.82 -9.77 8.78
CA THR A 138 -16.28 -10.23 10.07
C THR A 138 -14.91 -9.57 10.30
N SER A 139 -14.65 -9.18 11.55
CA SER A 139 -13.45 -8.44 11.98
C SER A 139 -12.15 -9.27 11.87
N ASN A 140 -12.24 -10.58 11.61
CA ASN A 140 -11.12 -11.48 11.37
C ASN A 140 -11.02 -11.81 9.87
N GLY A 141 -10.05 -11.19 9.19
CA GLY A 141 -10.04 -10.99 7.74
C GLY A 141 -9.89 -12.25 6.86
N HIS A 142 -10.56 -12.21 5.71
CA HIS A 142 -10.41 -13.15 4.59
C HIS A 142 -8.96 -13.22 4.07
N GLY A 143 -8.48 -14.44 3.85
CA GLY A 143 -7.08 -14.81 3.60
C GLY A 143 -6.68 -16.04 4.42
N GLY A 144 -5.38 -16.32 4.55
CA GLY A 144 -4.93 -17.44 5.39
C GLY A 144 -3.49 -17.86 5.13
N ARG A 145 -3.03 -18.87 5.89
CA ARG A 145 -1.71 -19.50 5.70
C ARG A 145 -1.91 -20.91 5.18
N ILE A 146 -1.14 -21.28 4.16
CA ILE A 146 -1.09 -22.65 3.63
C ILE A 146 0.36 -23.11 3.55
N SER A 147 0.58 -24.40 3.78
CA SER A 147 1.88 -25.04 3.58
C SER A 147 1.82 -25.89 2.32
N ILE A 148 2.59 -25.51 1.31
CA ILE A 148 2.64 -26.20 0.01
C ILE A 148 3.81 -27.17 0.04
N ARG A 149 3.54 -28.43 -0.30
CA ARG A 149 4.59 -29.45 -0.39
C ARG A 149 5.55 -29.11 -1.53
N HIS A 150 6.85 -29.24 -1.26
CA HIS A 150 7.92 -28.87 -2.19
C HIS A 150 8.72 -30.11 -2.58
N GLY A 151 8.08 -31.10 -3.22
CA GLY A 151 8.71 -32.36 -3.60
C GLY A 151 9.18 -33.22 -2.40
N PRO A 152 9.68 -34.44 -2.67
CA PRO A 152 10.23 -35.29 -1.61
C PRO A 152 11.53 -34.68 -1.07
N ARG A 153 11.69 -34.65 0.26
CA ARG A 153 12.88 -34.19 1.01
C ARG A 153 13.14 -32.67 1.10
N ARG A 154 12.21 -31.79 0.70
CA ARG A 154 12.35 -30.35 0.98
C ARG A 154 11.30 -29.86 1.97
N SER A 155 11.67 -28.83 2.73
CA SER A 155 10.76 -28.19 3.67
C SER A 155 9.56 -27.57 2.93
N PRO A 156 8.35 -27.66 3.50
CA PRO A 156 7.15 -27.13 2.88
C PRO A 156 7.23 -25.60 2.76
N LEU A 157 6.76 -25.08 1.64
CA LEU A 157 6.67 -23.65 1.39
C LEU A 157 5.47 -23.07 2.15
N ARG A 158 5.74 -22.25 3.18
CA ARG A 158 4.70 -21.52 3.89
C ARG A 158 4.30 -20.28 3.07
N VAL A 159 3.04 -20.21 2.69
CA VAL A 159 2.43 -19.11 1.93
C VAL A 159 1.39 -18.43 2.81
N THR A 160 1.41 -17.10 2.82
CA THR A 160 0.37 -16.28 3.45
C THR A 160 -0.36 -15.52 2.36
N VAL A 161 -1.69 -15.64 2.32
CA VAL A 161 -2.58 -14.91 1.42
C VAL A 161 -3.31 -13.86 2.24
N THR A 162 -3.33 -12.62 1.77
CA THR A 162 -3.99 -11.51 2.45
C THR A 162 -4.62 -10.58 1.42
N SER A 163 -5.88 -10.21 1.65
CA SER A 163 -6.61 -9.27 0.80
C SER A 163 -5.98 -7.86 0.83
N LEU A 164 -5.74 -7.30 -0.35
CA LEU A 164 -5.41 -5.88 -0.53
C LEU A 164 -6.72 -5.08 -0.43
N ARG A 165 -7.20 -4.79 0.80
CA ARG A 165 -8.49 -4.10 1.01
C ARG A 165 -8.49 -2.70 0.37
N SER A 166 -9.40 -2.48 -0.58
CA SER A 166 -9.83 -1.15 -1.02
C SER A 166 -10.96 -0.61 -0.11
N ARG A 167 -10.71 0.42 0.70
CA ARG A 167 -11.78 1.22 1.33
C ARG A 167 -11.41 2.69 1.22
N GLY A 168 -11.87 3.35 0.17
CA GLY A 168 -11.87 4.80 0.06
C GLY A 168 -13.29 5.33 0.22
N THR A 169 -13.58 5.98 1.33
CA THR A 169 -14.67 6.97 1.43
C THR A 169 -14.01 8.31 1.57
N VAL A 170 -14.34 9.23 0.66
CA VAL A 170 -13.93 10.62 0.69
C VAL A 170 -14.41 11.23 2.00
N ALA A 171 -13.49 11.74 2.82
CA ALA A 171 -13.83 12.68 3.86
C ALA A 171 -13.45 14.06 3.33
N GLU A 172 -14.46 14.84 2.92
CA GLU A 172 -14.31 16.29 2.91
C GLU A 172 -14.19 16.72 4.36
N LEU A 173 -13.03 17.27 4.73
CA LEU A 173 -12.90 17.97 6.00
C LEU A 173 -13.39 19.41 5.78
N PRO A 174 -14.16 19.96 6.74
CA PRO A 174 -14.81 21.27 6.63
C PRO A 174 -13.84 22.44 6.54
#